data_AF-A0A061SAJ2-F1
#
_entry.id   AF-A0A061SAJ2-F1
#
_cell.length_a   1.000
_cell.length_b   1.000
_cell.length_c   1.000
_cell.angle_alpha   90.00
_cell.angle_beta   90.00
_cell.angle_gamma   90.00
#
_symmetry.space_group_name_H-M   'P 1'
#
loop_
_entity.id
_entity.type
_entity.pdbx_description
1 polymer ?
#
loop_
_entity_poly.entity_id
_entity_poly.type
_entity_poly.pdbx_seq_one_letter_code
_entity_poly.pdbx_strand_id
1 'polypeptide(L)'
;MVIATPYQTNFDHLRIADETQFRFDCAYRALASETSGLPIYGVGHSLGSLVHLLICTRYTVNRAGNALLSFNNRPATDSIPFLSPFIAPGAQMLFPVLQQLVSSPAVPFVEQAGPILMDVASGRKEFTPSPFETQNLIKSYYGIPRNMLLRFQGDVLDESKELAQLLQGSAAISNLLDLTMRTLPGDHNRPLHQAVVDLPPELSRAARATIKEGSTILQRVSALARNAGAPEQFNTGLHDFANIITEGSTALGGNVGGPVTDEVQALADEVACWMGVGGVIPNPPKYIANTRLA
;
A
#
# COMPACT_ATOMS: atom_id res chain seq x y z
N MET A 1 -12.06 16.46 -7.08
CA MET A 1 -10.94 16.93 -6.25
C MET A 1 -10.36 15.74 -5.50
N VAL A 2 -9.03 15.66 -5.38
CA VAL A 2 -8.31 14.57 -4.69
C VAL A 2 -7.47 15.18 -3.57
N ILE A 3 -7.56 14.63 -2.35
CA ILE A 3 -6.68 14.98 -1.23
C ILE A 3 -5.76 13.80 -0.98
N ALA A 4 -4.50 13.92 -1.41
CA ALA A 4 -3.48 12.93 -1.10
C ALA A 4 -3.00 13.14 0.35
N THR A 5 -3.01 12.07 1.14
CA THR A 5 -2.63 12.09 2.56
C THR A 5 -1.37 11.25 2.76
N PRO A 6 -0.18 11.85 2.64
CA PRO A 6 1.06 11.09 2.75
C PRO A 6 1.20 10.56 4.18
N TYR A 7 1.64 9.32 4.31
CA TYR A 7 1.97 8.67 5.57
C TYR A 7 3.26 7.86 5.42
N GLN A 8 3.90 7.57 6.55
CA GLN A 8 5.07 6.70 6.59
C GLN A 8 4.63 5.26 6.84
N THR A 9 5.28 4.30 6.17
CA THR A 9 5.04 2.88 6.41
C THR A 9 5.86 2.41 7.60
N ASN A 10 5.19 1.86 8.61
CA ASN A 10 5.79 1.33 9.83
C ASN A 10 4.91 0.20 10.37
N PHE A 11 5.33 -0.46 11.44
CA PHE A 11 4.60 -1.61 11.98
C PHE A 11 3.33 -1.21 12.76
N ASP A 12 3.14 0.05 13.10
CA ASP A 12 1.99 0.56 13.85
C ASP A 12 0.93 1.15 12.92
N HIS A 13 0.10 0.27 12.36
CA HIS A 13 -0.98 0.64 11.45
C HIS A 13 -2.05 1.51 12.11
N LEU A 14 -2.23 1.43 13.44
CA LEU A 14 -3.12 2.34 14.17
C LEU A 14 -2.58 3.77 14.14
N ARG A 15 -1.27 3.93 14.39
CA ARG A 15 -0.62 5.24 14.29
C ARG A 15 -0.71 5.81 12.88
N ILE A 16 -0.53 4.98 11.85
CA ILE A 16 -0.68 5.40 10.45
C ILE A 16 -2.11 5.89 10.19
N ALA A 17 -3.13 5.17 10.66
CA ALA A 17 -4.53 5.58 10.55
C ALA A 17 -4.79 6.94 11.23
N ASP A 18 -4.29 7.11 12.45
CA ASP A 18 -4.47 8.34 13.23
C ASP A 18 -3.81 9.55 12.52
N GLU A 19 -2.59 9.40 12.00
CA GLU A 19 -1.91 10.46 11.25
C GLU A 19 -2.60 10.79 9.92
N THR A 20 -2.98 9.75 9.18
CA THR A 20 -3.61 9.91 7.87
C THR A 20 -4.94 10.66 8.00
N GLN A 21 -5.76 10.27 8.99
CA GLN A 21 -7.03 10.95 9.26
C GLN A 21 -6.81 12.38 9.77
N PHE A 22 -5.84 12.61 10.66
CA PHE A 22 -5.52 13.96 11.12
C PHE A 22 -5.10 14.90 9.97
N ARG A 23 -4.21 14.43 9.08
CA ARG A 23 -3.76 15.20 7.91
C ARG A 23 -4.91 15.44 6.94
N PHE A 24 -5.76 14.44 6.71
CA PHE A 24 -6.98 14.59 5.91
C PHE A 24 -7.87 15.71 6.47
N ASP A 25 -8.17 15.68 7.76
CA ASP A 25 -9.07 16.66 8.38
C ASP A 25 -8.50 18.07 8.31
N CYS A 26 -7.18 18.23 8.49
CA CYS A 26 -6.52 19.52 8.32
C CYS A 26 -6.66 20.05 6.88
N ALA A 27 -6.36 19.20 5.88
CA ALA A 27 -6.48 19.58 4.47
C ALA A 27 -7.93 19.86 4.07
N TYR A 28 -8.88 19.02 4.50
CA TYR A 28 -10.29 19.18 4.19
C TYR A 28 -10.85 20.48 4.78
N ARG A 29 -10.45 20.85 6.00
CA ARG A 29 -10.81 22.15 6.61
C ARG A 29 -10.19 23.32 5.88
N ALA A 30 -8.92 23.23 5.47
CA ALA A 30 -8.26 24.29 4.72
C ALA A 30 -8.94 24.54 3.36
N LEU A 31 -9.52 23.50 2.77
CA LEU A 31 -10.22 23.54 1.48
C LEU A 31 -11.75 23.73 1.63
N ALA A 32 -12.27 24.03 2.82
CA ALA A 32 -13.71 23.99 3.10
C ALA A 32 -14.59 24.78 2.11
N SER A 33 -14.09 25.90 1.55
CA SER A 33 -14.79 26.68 0.53
C SER A 33 -15.06 25.92 -0.78
N GLU A 34 -14.24 24.93 -1.10
CA GLU A 34 -14.30 24.12 -2.32
C GLU A 34 -14.92 22.74 -2.09
N THR A 35 -14.93 22.28 -0.83
CA THR A 35 -15.27 20.89 -0.48
C THR A 35 -16.61 20.74 0.23
N SER A 36 -17.16 21.82 0.77
CA SER A 36 -18.38 21.78 1.56
C SER A 36 -19.54 21.15 0.79
N GLY A 37 -20.12 20.08 1.35
CA GLY A 37 -21.27 19.38 0.79
C GLY A 37 -20.94 18.28 -0.22
N LEU A 38 -19.67 18.08 -0.58
CA LEU A 38 -19.27 16.97 -1.46
C LEU A 38 -19.23 15.63 -0.69
N PRO A 39 -19.62 14.51 -1.33
CA PRO A 39 -19.46 13.19 -0.73
C PRO A 39 -17.96 12.86 -0.61
N ILE A 40 -17.59 12.29 0.54
CA ILE A 40 -16.20 11.94 0.82
C ILE A 40 -16.02 10.43 0.64
N TYR A 41 -15.15 10.02 -0.28
CA TYR A 41 -14.77 8.62 -0.44
C TYR A 41 -13.35 8.38 0.05
N GLY A 42 -13.09 7.22 0.66
CA GLY A 42 -11.73 6.71 0.85
C GLY A 42 -11.31 5.87 -0.35
N VAL A 43 -10.04 5.98 -0.75
CA VAL A 43 -9.45 5.16 -1.81
C VAL A 43 -8.09 4.70 -1.34
N GLY A 44 -7.96 3.40 -1.14
CA GLY A 44 -6.73 2.78 -0.67
C GLY A 44 -6.27 1.67 -1.59
N HIS A 45 -4.96 1.48 -1.68
CA HIS A 45 -4.32 0.31 -2.28
C HIS A 45 -3.48 -0.40 -1.22
N SER A 46 -3.55 -1.73 -1.15
CA SER A 46 -2.72 -2.53 -0.24
C SER A 46 -2.84 -2.02 1.21
N LEU A 47 -1.75 -1.59 1.84
CA LEU A 47 -1.77 -0.96 3.17
C LEU A 47 -2.74 0.24 3.26
N GLY A 48 -2.90 1.05 2.21
CA GLY A 48 -3.85 2.15 2.19
C GLY A 48 -5.31 1.69 2.36
N SER A 49 -5.64 0.50 1.85
CA SER A 49 -6.96 -0.12 2.06
C SER A 49 -7.16 -0.46 3.54
N LEU A 50 -6.14 -1.07 4.16
CA LEU A 50 -6.15 -1.39 5.59
C LEU A 50 -6.26 -0.12 6.45
N VAL A 51 -5.54 0.94 6.10
CA VAL A 51 -5.60 2.24 6.79
C VAL A 51 -7.02 2.82 6.75
N HIS A 52 -7.69 2.80 5.59
CA HIS A 52 -9.08 3.27 5.49
C HIS A 52 -10.05 2.47 6.36
N LEU A 53 -9.90 1.14 6.40
CA LEU A 53 -10.67 0.27 7.29
C LEU A 53 -10.44 0.67 8.77
N LEU A 54 -9.19 0.79 9.19
CA LEU A 54 -8.82 1.16 10.57
C LEU A 54 -9.33 2.55 10.96
N ILE A 55 -9.23 3.55 10.08
CA ILE A 55 -9.80 4.89 10.31
C ILE A 55 -11.31 4.78 10.60
N CYS A 56 -12.03 4.06 9.76
CA CYS A 56 -13.49 3.92 9.84
C CYS A 56 -13.97 2.99 10.96
N THR A 57 -13.04 2.25 11.57
CA THR A 57 -13.26 1.42 12.75
C THR A 57 -12.98 2.20 14.03
N ARG A 58 -12.00 3.11 14.01
CA ARG A 58 -11.58 3.91 15.19
C ARG A 58 -12.39 5.18 15.37
N TYR A 59 -12.80 5.80 14.27
CA TYR A 59 -13.42 7.11 14.26
C TYR A 59 -14.77 7.08 13.56
N THR A 60 -15.71 7.85 14.11
CA THR A 60 -16.94 8.18 13.41
C THR A 60 -16.65 9.25 12.36
N VAL A 61 -16.34 8.80 11.14
CA VAL A 61 -16.04 9.68 10.00
C VAL A 61 -17.23 9.78 9.07
N ASN A 62 -17.45 10.97 8.50
CA ASN A 62 -18.43 11.16 7.44
C ASN A 62 -17.85 10.69 6.10
N ARG A 63 -18.02 9.40 5.78
CA ARG A 63 -17.58 8.81 4.50
C ARG A 63 -18.79 8.24 3.75
N ALA A 64 -18.91 8.62 2.49
CA ALA A 64 -19.91 8.11 1.57
C ALA A 64 -19.61 6.67 1.11
N GLY A 65 -18.34 6.24 1.19
CA GLY A 65 -17.92 4.87 0.92
C GLY A 65 -16.41 4.73 0.81
N ASN A 66 -15.91 3.50 0.72
CA ASN A 66 -14.49 3.20 0.51
C ASN A 66 -14.27 2.30 -0.71
N ALA A 67 -13.31 2.66 -1.57
CA ALA A 67 -12.76 1.81 -2.60
C ALA A 67 -11.42 1.23 -2.10
N LEU A 68 -11.38 -0.08 -1.92
CA LEU A 68 -10.27 -0.83 -1.32
C LEU A 68 -9.67 -1.74 -2.39
N LEU A 69 -8.47 -1.40 -2.84
CA LEU A 69 -7.77 -2.08 -3.93
C LEU A 69 -6.71 -3.01 -3.34
N SER A 70 -6.60 -4.24 -3.85
CA SER A 70 -5.56 -5.21 -3.47
C SER A 70 -5.37 -5.33 -1.96
N PHE A 71 -6.46 -5.45 -1.21
CA PHE A 71 -6.39 -5.49 0.24
C PHE A 71 -5.60 -6.70 0.70
N ASN A 72 -4.74 -6.53 1.69
CA ASN A 72 -4.12 -7.61 2.44
C ASN A 72 -3.95 -7.19 3.90
N ASN A 73 -3.93 -8.18 4.79
CA ASN A 73 -3.74 -8.08 6.23
C ASN A 73 -2.96 -9.30 6.71
N ARG A 74 -1.85 -9.62 6.03
CA ARG A 74 -1.00 -10.77 6.37
C ARG A 74 -0.02 -10.41 7.48
N PRO A 75 0.54 -11.39 8.21
CA PRO A 75 1.64 -11.17 9.13
C PRO A 75 2.81 -10.44 8.47
N ALA A 76 3.63 -9.77 9.27
CA ALA A 76 4.79 -9.03 8.74
C ALA A 76 5.78 -9.89 7.95
N THR A 77 5.91 -11.18 8.30
CA THR A 77 6.75 -12.15 7.58
C THR A 77 6.32 -12.39 6.14
N ASP A 78 5.03 -12.28 5.89
CA ASP A 78 4.41 -12.68 4.61
C ASP A 78 4.13 -11.45 3.75
N SER A 79 3.78 -10.33 4.39
CA SER A 79 3.53 -9.04 3.73
C SER A 79 4.82 -8.38 3.22
N ILE A 80 5.95 -8.65 3.87
CA ILE A 80 7.22 -8.00 3.56
C ILE A 80 8.35 -9.04 3.39
N PRO A 81 8.35 -9.80 2.27
CA PRO A 81 9.28 -10.91 2.07
C PRO A 81 10.74 -10.51 2.20
N PHE A 82 11.09 -9.29 1.77
CA PHE A 82 12.46 -8.79 1.87
C PHE A 82 12.93 -8.49 3.30
N LEU A 83 12.01 -8.33 4.27
CA LEU A 83 12.35 -8.19 5.68
C LEU A 83 12.47 -9.54 6.39
N SER A 84 12.07 -10.65 5.76
CA SER A 84 12.15 -12.00 6.32
C SER A 84 13.50 -12.33 6.96
N PRO A 85 14.67 -12.02 6.34
CA PRO A 85 15.97 -12.29 6.95
C PRO A 85 16.19 -11.57 8.28
N PHE A 86 15.52 -10.43 8.49
CA PHE A 86 15.70 -9.56 9.64
C PHE A 86 14.71 -9.80 10.79
N ILE A 87 13.62 -10.52 10.54
CA ILE A 87 12.60 -10.88 11.55
C ILE A 87 12.61 -12.38 11.89
N ALA A 88 13.38 -13.19 11.16
CA ALA A 88 13.56 -14.62 11.41
C ALA A 88 14.32 -14.91 12.73
N PRO A 89 14.16 -16.11 13.31
CA PRO A 89 14.98 -16.55 14.44
C PRO A 89 16.48 -16.49 14.11
N GLY A 90 17.28 -15.84 14.95
CA GLY A 90 18.73 -15.63 14.72
C GLY A 90 19.08 -14.34 13.97
N ALA A 91 18.09 -13.54 13.55
CA ALA A 91 18.30 -12.27 12.88
C ALA A 91 19.01 -11.19 13.73
N GLN A 92 19.20 -11.40 15.04
CA GLN A 92 19.95 -10.48 15.90
C GLN A 92 21.37 -10.23 15.38
N MET A 93 21.97 -11.20 14.69
CA MET A 93 23.31 -11.08 14.10
C MET A 93 23.37 -10.06 12.95
N LEU A 94 22.23 -9.72 12.36
CA LEU A 94 22.10 -8.82 11.21
C LEU A 94 21.76 -7.38 11.63
N PHE A 95 21.48 -7.17 12.92
CA PHE A 95 21.13 -5.87 13.47
C PHE A 95 22.20 -4.78 13.22
N PRO A 96 23.52 -5.03 13.35
CA PRO A 96 24.53 -4.02 13.03
C PRO A 96 24.49 -3.56 11.56
N VAL A 97 24.14 -4.48 10.65
CA VAL A 97 24.01 -4.19 9.21
C VAL A 97 22.79 -3.31 8.95
N LEU A 98 21.66 -3.59 9.62
CA LEU A 98 20.47 -2.73 9.57
C LEU A 98 20.75 -1.32 10.08
N GLN A 99 21.44 -1.19 11.22
CA GLN A 99 21.77 0.13 11.79
C GLN A 99 22.60 0.98 10.83
N GLN A 100 23.56 0.38 10.14
CA GLN A 100 24.38 1.09 9.16
C GLN A 100 23.60 1.50 7.92
N LEU A 101 22.66 0.66 7.47
CA LEU A 101 21.78 0.98 6.35
C LEU A 101 20.91 2.20 6.64
N VAL A 102 20.26 2.25 7.79
CA VAL A 102 19.38 3.37 8.14
C VAL A 102 20.18 4.64 8.46
N SER A 103 21.43 4.51 8.91
CA SER A 103 22.32 5.65 9.15
C SER A 103 22.97 6.20 7.86
N SER A 104 22.76 5.55 6.71
CA SER A 104 23.36 5.97 5.44
C SER A 104 22.51 7.04 4.75
N PRO A 105 23.02 8.27 4.56
CA PRO A 105 22.31 9.32 3.85
C PRO A 105 22.23 9.09 2.32
N ALA A 106 22.89 8.06 1.81
CA ALA A 106 23.02 7.78 0.37
C ALA A 106 21.85 6.96 -0.22
N VAL A 107 20.71 6.87 0.47
CA VAL A 107 19.60 6.00 0.05
C VAL A 107 18.28 6.78 0.12
N PRO A 108 17.77 7.31 -1.01
CA PRO A 108 16.47 8.01 -1.06
C PRO A 108 15.29 7.17 -0.54
N PHE A 109 15.43 5.83 -0.57
CA PHE A 109 14.45 4.87 -0.06
C PHE A 109 14.43 4.79 1.48
N VAL A 110 15.44 5.30 2.20
CA VAL A 110 15.47 5.30 3.69
C VAL A 110 14.41 6.23 4.27
N GLU A 111 13.93 7.24 3.55
CA GLU A 111 12.84 8.07 4.10
C GLU A 111 11.51 7.31 4.20
N GLN A 112 11.23 6.41 3.25
CA GLN A 112 10.01 5.60 3.25
C GLN A 112 10.18 4.28 4.00
N ALA A 113 11.32 3.60 3.84
CA ALA A 113 11.58 2.31 4.50
C ALA A 113 12.34 2.44 5.83
N GLY A 114 12.85 3.60 6.18
CA GLY A 114 13.59 3.83 7.43
C GLY A 114 12.78 3.49 8.66
N PRO A 115 11.52 3.95 8.79
CA PRO A 115 10.69 3.61 9.94
C PRO A 115 10.45 2.10 10.08
N ILE A 116 10.15 1.41 8.97
CA ILE A 116 9.91 -0.04 8.98
C ILE A 116 11.19 -0.83 9.32
N LEU A 117 12.35 -0.39 8.83
CA LEU A 117 13.65 -0.97 9.17
C LEU A 117 14.00 -0.71 10.64
N MET A 118 13.68 0.47 11.18
CA MET A 118 13.89 0.82 12.58
C MET A 118 13.01 0.01 13.53
N ASP A 119 11.78 -0.28 13.13
CA ASP A 119 10.89 -1.15 13.89
C ASP A 119 11.45 -2.57 13.99
N VAL A 120 11.91 -3.13 12.88
CA VAL A 120 12.58 -4.44 12.86
C VAL A 120 13.85 -4.41 13.73
N ALA A 121 14.65 -3.36 13.60
CA ALA A 121 15.82 -3.14 14.44
C ALA A 121 15.43 -3.11 15.94
N SER A 122 14.35 -2.43 16.32
CA SER A 122 13.86 -2.39 17.69
C SER A 122 13.31 -3.74 18.21
N GLY A 123 13.29 -4.77 17.36
CA GLY A 123 12.82 -6.12 17.69
C GLY A 123 11.33 -6.33 17.46
N ARG A 124 10.63 -5.41 16.77
CA ARG A 124 9.25 -5.65 16.33
C ARG A 124 9.25 -6.71 15.23
N LYS A 125 8.36 -7.69 15.40
CA LYS A 125 8.22 -8.82 14.48
C LYS A 125 6.84 -8.92 13.86
N GLU A 126 5.88 -8.19 14.40
CA GLU A 126 4.48 -8.25 13.97
C GLU A 126 3.87 -6.85 13.96
N PHE A 127 2.93 -6.65 13.04
CA PHE A 127 2.15 -5.43 12.93
C PHE A 127 1.30 -5.19 14.18
N THR A 128 0.99 -3.93 14.42
CA THR A 128 0.06 -3.47 15.46
C THR A 128 -1.05 -2.66 14.77
N PRO A 129 -2.29 -3.16 14.73
CA PRO A 129 -2.73 -4.43 15.30
C PRO A 129 -2.19 -5.61 14.51
N SER A 130 -2.08 -6.77 15.15
CA SER A 130 -1.84 -8.03 14.44
C SER A 130 -2.98 -8.33 13.46
N PRO A 131 -2.78 -9.19 12.44
CA PRO A 131 -3.83 -9.60 11.53
C PRO A 131 -5.15 -9.99 12.19
N PHE A 132 -5.08 -10.78 13.26
CA PHE A 132 -6.24 -11.23 14.02
C PHE A 132 -6.94 -10.08 14.76
N GLU A 133 -6.16 -9.21 15.41
CA GLU A 133 -6.70 -8.03 16.10
C GLU A 133 -7.37 -7.07 15.10
N THR A 134 -6.76 -6.86 13.93
CA THR A 134 -7.34 -6.08 12.83
C THR A 134 -8.69 -6.63 12.40
N GLN A 135 -8.81 -7.95 12.19
CA GLN A 135 -10.09 -8.56 11.82
C GLN A 135 -11.15 -8.35 12.90
N ASN A 136 -10.79 -8.48 14.18
CA ASN A 136 -11.72 -8.24 15.29
C ASN A 136 -12.16 -6.77 15.36
N LEU A 137 -11.24 -5.83 15.16
CA LEU A 137 -11.55 -4.41 15.11
C LEU A 137 -12.53 -4.12 13.97
N ILE A 138 -12.26 -4.59 12.75
CA ILE A 138 -13.15 -4.41 11.59
C ILE A 138 -14.53 -5.01 11.88
N LYS A 139 -14.57 -6.24 12.39
CA LYS A 139 -15.80 -6.94 12.76
C LYS A 139 -16.65 -6.12 13.73
N SER A 140 -16.03 -5.61 14.78
CA SER A 140 -16.75 -4.96 15.89
C SER A 140 -17.17 -3.53 15.59
N TYR A 141 -16.37 -2.75 14.86
CA TYR A 141 -16.56 -1.30 14.80
C TYR A 141 -16.54 -0.68 13.39
N TYR A 142 -16.25 -1.44 12.32
CA TYR A 142 -16.28 -0.85 10.98
C TYR A 142 -17.69 -0.40 10.60
N GLY A 143 -17.84 0.91 10.38
CA GLY A 143 -19.15 1.56 10.28
C GLY A 143 -19.58 2.01 8.88
N ILE A 144 -18.77 1.80 7.83
CA ILE A 144 -19.08 2.33 6.49
C ILE A 144 -19.83 1.29 5.66
N PRO A 145 -21.10 1.54 5.27
CA PRO A 145 -21.92 0.54 4.60
C PRO A 145 -21.55 0.34 3.13
N ARG A 146 -21.08 1.38 2.43
CA ARG A 146 -20.83 1.33 0.99
C ARG A 146 -19.35 1.08 0.68
N ASN A 147 -19.04 -0.06 0.08
CA ASN A 147 -17.67 -0.49 -0.16
C ASN A 147 -17.50 -1.12 -1.55
N MET A 148 -16.38 -0.82 -2.19
CA MET A 148 -15.90 -1.52 -3.36
C MET A 148 -14.60 -2.21 -3.01
N LEU A 149 -14.52 -3.53 -3.20
CA LEU A 149 -13.25 -4.24 -3.17
C LEU A 149 -12.84 -4.58 -4.60
N LEU A 150 -11.68 -4.09 -5.00
CA LEU A 150 -11.11 -4.33 -6.32
C LEU A 150 -9.84 -5.16 -6.17
N ARG A 151 -9.80 -6.28 -6.89
CA ARG A 151 -8.65 -7.18 -6.92
C ARG A 151 -8.11 -7.35 -8.33
N PHE A 152 -6.87 -7.81 -8.44
CA PHE A 152 -6.26 -8.16 -9.72
C PHE A 152 -6.10 -9.68 -9.86
N GLN A 153 -6.19 -10.18 -11.10
CA GLN A 153 -6.16 -11.62 -11.38
C GLN A 153 -4.84 -12.29 -10.95
N GLY A 154 -3.71 -11.60 -11.11
CA GLY A 154 -2.37 -12.06 -10.74
C GLY A 154 -1.90 -11.58 -9.37
N ASP A 155 -2.78 -11.01 -8.55
CA ASP A 155 -2.44 -10.56 -7.21
C ASP A 155 -2.44 -11.74 -6.23
N VAL A 156 -1.23 -12.23 -5.90
CA VAL A 156 -1.02 -13.34 -4.96
C VAL A 156 -1.10 -12.91 -3.50
N LEU A 157 -1.08 -11.61 -3.21
CA LEU A 157 -1.14 -11.05 -1.86
C LEU A 157 -2.59 -10.74 -1.44
N ASP A 158 -3.48 -10.51 -2.41
CA ASP A 158 -4.87 -10.11 -2.20
C ASP A 158 -5.66 -11.06 -1.29
N GLU A 159 -6.26 -10.49 -0.24
CA GLU A 159 -7.20 -11.09 0.69
C GLU A 159 -8.59 -10.39 0.62
N SER A 160 -8.93 -9.82 -0.53
CA SER A 160 -10.19 -9.07 -0.70
C SER A 160 -11.43 -9.96 -0.59
N LYS A 161 -11.32 -11.26 -0.87
CA LYS A 161 -12.43 -12.22 -0.72
C LYS A 161 -12.72 -12.51 0.75
N GLU A 162 -11.66 -12.67 1.54
CA GLU A 162 -11.67 -12.89 2.96
C GLU A 162 -12.26 -11.68 3.67
N LEU A 163 -11.87 -10.47 3.24
CA LEU A 163 -12.48 -9.23 3.71
C LEU A 163 -13.98 -9.15 3.35
N ALA A 164 -14.39 -9.51 2.13
CA ALA A 164 -15.80 -9.55 1.75
C ALA A 164 -16.60 -10.48 2.68
N GLN A 165 -16.09 -11.68 2.95
CA GLN A 165 -16.72 -12.63 3.88
C GLN A 165 -16.82 -12.07 5.30
N LEU A 166 -15.78 -11.40 5.79
CA LEU A 166 -15.78 -10.76 7.11
C LEU A 166 -16.87 -9.67 7.21
N LEU A 167 -16.94 -8.79 6.20
CA LEU A 167 -17.91 -7.69 6.15
C LEU A 167 -19.35 -8.19 6.02
N GLN A 168 -19.59 -9.20 5.19
CA GLN A 168 -20.92 -9.78 4.97
C GLN A 168 -21.39 -10.65 6.14
N GLY A 169 -20.50 -11.43 6.75
CA GLY A 169 -20.90 -12.45 7.72
C GLY A 169 -20.88 -12.00 9.18
N SER A 170 -20.04 -11.03 9.54
CA SER A 170 -19.71 -10.78 10.95
C SER A 170 -19.63 -9.31 11.34
N ALA A 171 -19.45 -8.39 10.38
CA ALA A 171 -19.34 -6.98 10.70
C ALA A 171 -20.68 -6.40 11.20
N ALA A 172 -20.60 -5.41 12.09
CA ALA A 172 -21.77 -4.69 12.62
C ALA A 172 -22.68 -4.11 11.52
N ILE A 173 -22.11 -3.82 10.34
CA ILE A 173 -22.80 -3.24 9.20
C ILE A 173 -23.34 -4.27 8.20
N SER A 174 -23.26 -5.58 8.48
CA SER A 174 -23.62 -6.65 7.53
C SER A 174 -25.01 -6.47 6.90
N ASN A 175 -26.01 -6.10 7.69
CA ASN A 175 -27.40 -5.89 7.23
C ASN A 175 -27.60 -4.61 6.38
N LEU A 176 -26.64 -3.68 6.41
CA LEU A 176 -26.67 -2.41 5.70
C LEU A 176 -25.61 -2.36 4.59
N LEU A 177 -24.86 -3.44 4.40
CA LEU A 177 -23.69 -3.48 3.55
C LEU A 177 -24.08 -3.43 2.07
N ASP A 178 -23.64 -2.37 1.39
CA ASP A 178 -23.58 -2.26 -0.07
C ASP A 178 -22.15 -2.59 -0.51
N LEU A 179 -21.90 -3.85 -0.87
CA LEU A 179 -20.59 -4.35 -1.27
C LEU A 179 -20.53 -4.63 -2.77
N THR A 180 -19.58 -4.00 -3.46
CA THR A 180 -19.24 -4.31 -4.85
C THR A 180 -17.88 -5.00 -4.93
N MET A 181 -17.82 -6.16 -5.58
CA MET A 181 -16.55 -6.85 -5.89
C MET A 181 -16.20 -6.65 -7.37
N ARG A 182 -14.96 -6.24 -7.65
CA ARG A 182 -14.41 -6.13 -9.01
C ARG A 182 -13.11 -6.90 -9.14
N THR A 183 -12.90 -7.51 -10.30
CA THR A 183 -11.65 -8.19 -10.65
C THR A 183 -11.18 -7.65 -11.99
N LEU A 184 -9.97 -7.08 -12.03
CA LEU A 184 -9.34 -6.59 -13.25
C LEU A 184 -8.07 -7.41 -13.57
N PRO A 185 -7.56 -7.38 -14.82
CA PRO A 185 -6.27 -7.99 -15.17
C PRO A 185 -5.08 -7.38 -14.40
N GLY A 186 -3.90 -7.99 -14.44
CA GLY A 186 -2.68 -7.47 -13.80
C GLY A 186 -2.40 -8.06 -12.42
N ASP A 187 -1.44 -7.46 -11.71
CA ASP A 187 -0.88 -7.94 -10.44
C ASP A 187 -1.06 -6.91 -9.30
N HIS A 188 -0.49 -7.20 -8.13
CA HIS A 188 -0.55 -6.33 -6.96
C HIS A 188 0.00 -4.92 -7.21
N ASN A 189 0.97 -4.78 -8.11
CA ASN A 189 1.67 -3.53 -8.38
C ASN A 189 1.04 -2.72 -9.51
N ARG A 190 -0.02 -3.21 -10.15
CA ARG A 190 -0.72 -2.50 -11.22
C ARG A 190 -1.05 -1.03 -10.89
N PRO A 191 -1.54 -0.66 -9.69
CA PRO A 191 -1.80 0.75 -9.35
C PRO A 191 -0.54 1.63 -9.32
N LEU A 192 0.64 1.02 -9.17
CA LEU A 192 1.94 1.67 -9.13
C LEU A 192 2.57 1.82 -10.52
N HIS A 193 2.06 1.15 -11.55
CA HIS A 193 2.54 1.23 -12.95
C HIS A 193 2.28 2.60 -13.62
N GLN A 194 2.17 3.68 -12.84
CA GLN A 194 2.03 5.02 -13.39
C GLN A 194 3.27 5.35 -14.22
N ALA A 195 3.06 5.72 -15.48
CA ALA A 195 4.03 6.52 -16.20
C ALA A 195 4.15 7.83 -15.43
N VAL A 196 5.36 8.14 -14.95
CA VAL A 196 5.58 9.44 -14.31
C VAL A 196 5.52 10.48 -15.41
N VAL A 197 4.35 11.12 -15.53
CA VAL A 197 4.13 12.23 -16.45
C VAL A 197 4.97 13.41 -15.94
N ASP A 198 5.97 13.79 -16.73
CA ASP A 198 6.85 14.95 -16.53
C ASP A 198 7.66 14.99 -15.22
N LEU A 199 8.60 14.06 -15.06
CA LEU A 199 9.73 14.31 -14.13
C LEU A 199 10.65 15.37 -14.73
N PRO A 200 10.98 16.45 -13.98
CA PRO A 200 12.07 17.35 -14.35
C PRO A 200 13.36 16.54 -14.63
N PRO A 201 14.20 16.95 -15.60
CA PRO A 201 15.40 16.20 -15.99
C PRO A 201 16.33 15.84 -14.83
N GLU A 202 16.34 16.66 -13.78
CA GLU A 202 17.10 16.43 -12.55
C GLU A 202 16.55 15.26 -11.72
N LEU A 203 15.23 15.16 -11.57
CA LEU A 203 14.55 14.07 -10.87
C LEU A 203 14.64 12.75 -11.66
N SER A 204 14.58 12.81 -13.00
CA SER A 204 14.83 11.63 -13.84
C SER A 204 16.28 11.13 -13.71
N ARG A 205 17.25 12.04 -13.58
CA ARG A 205 18.65 11.70 -13.36
C ARG A 205 18.86 11.14 -11.95
N ALA A 206 18.20 11.70 -10.95
CA ALA A 206 18.20 11.20 -9.58
C ALA A 206 17.61 9.78 -9.51
N ALA A 207 16.45 9.53 -10.13
CA ALA A 207 15.85 8.19 -10.19
C ALA A 207 16.78 7.14 -10.82
N ARG A 208 17.45 7.48 -11.94
CA ARG A 208 18.46 6.59 -12.57
C ARG A 208 19.72 6.44 -11.73
N ALA A 209 20.14 7.48 -11.02
CA ALA A 209 21.25 7.40 -10.08
C ALA A 209 20.92 6.49 -8.89
N THR A 210 19.70 6.56 -8.36
CA THR A 210 19.18 5.67 -7.30
C THR A 210 19.21 4.20 -7.72
N ILE A 211 18.86 3.88 -8.97
CA ILE A 211 18.95 2.50 -9.51
C ILE A 211 20.41 2.00 -9.52
N LYS A 212 21.35 2.87 -9.93
CA LYS A 212 22.79 2.53 -9.96
C LYS A 212 23.40 2.46 -8.55
N GLU A 213 22.95 3.32 -7.64
CA GLU A 213 23.33 3.31 -6.23
C GLU A 213 22.77 2.09 -5.51
N GLY A 214 21.56 1.61 -5.84
CA GLY A 214 20.98 0.37 -5.32
C GLY A 214 21.91 -0.84 -5.48
N SER A 215 22.47 -1.01 -6.69
CA SER A 215 23.48 -2.06 -6.97
C SER A 215 24.78 -1.90 -6.14
N THR A 216 25.16 -0.66 -5.82
CA THR A 216 26.35 -0.33 -5.03
C THR A 216 26.11 -0.56 -3.53
N ILE A 217 24.91 -0.25 -3.04
CA ILE A 217 24.47 -0.49 -1.66
C ILE A 217 24.44 -1.98 -1.39
N LEU A 218 23.90 -2.78 -2.32
CA LEU A 218 23.87 -4.24 -2.17
C LEU A 218 25.26 -4.85 -2.04
N GLN A 219 26.23 -4.38 -2.84
CA GLN A 219 27.63 -4.81 -2.72
C GLN A 219 28.22 -4.44 -1.36
N ARG A 220 27.92 -3.25 -0.84
CA ARG A 220 28.38 -2.81 0.50
C ARG A 220 27.73 -3.60 1.62
N VAL A 221 26.42 -3.82 1.56
CA VAL A 221 25.66 -4.58 2.55
C VAL A 221 26.06 -6.05 2.55
N SER A 222 26.23 -6.66 1.37
CA SER A 222 26.73 -8.03 1.25
C SER A 222 28.16 -8.16 1.79
N ALA A 223 29.03 -7.18 1.55
CA ALA A 223 30.39 -7.17 2.11
C ALA A 223 30.37 -7.05 3.65
N LEU A 224 29.53 -6.18 4.20
CA LEU A 224 29.33 -6.03 5.64
C LEU A 224 28.77 -7.31 6.28
N ALA A 225 27.79 -7.93 5.63
CA ALA A 225 27.19 -9.16 6.08
C ALA A 225 28.19 -10.33 6.13
N ARG A 226 29.00 -10.47 5.09
CA ARG A 226 30.10 -11.44 5.04
C ARG A 226 31.08 -11.22 6.18
N ASN A 227 31.45 -9.97 6.44
CA ASN A 227 32.37 -9.62 7.51
C ASN A 227 31.77 -9.83 8.92
N ALA A 228 30.44 -9.75 9.05
CA ALA A 228 29.71 -9.99 10.30
C ALA A 228 29.37 -11.47 10.53
N GLY A 229 29.75 -12.39 9.63
CA GLY A 229 29.43 -13.81 9.74
C GLY A 229 27.95 -14.13 9.48
N ALA A 230 27.27 -13.30 8.68
CA ALA A 230 25.87 -13.53 8.31
C ALA A 230 25.70 -14.87 7.55
N PRO A 231 24.63 -15.64 7.82
CA PRO A 231 24.34 -16.89 7.11
C PRO A 231 24.18 -16.66 5.60
N GLU A 232 24.48 -17.65 4.75
CA GLU A 232 24.30 -17.50 3.30
C GLU A 232 22.86 -17.14 2.89
N GLN A 233 21.85 -17.61 3.65
CA GLN A 233 20.45 -17.23 3.42
C GLN A 233 20.23 -15.70 3.49
N PHE A 234 21.07 -14.98 4.23
CA PHE A 234 21.02 -13.52 4.27
C PHE A 234 21.42 -12.89 2.93
N ASN A 235 22.43 -13.44 2.25
CA ASN A 235 22.82 -12.95 0.94
C ASN A 235 21.73 -13.22 -0.11
N THR A 236 21.06 -14.38 -0.03
CA THR A 236 19.88 -14.66 -0.86
C THR A 236 18.76 -13.66 -0.62
N GLY A 237 18.40 -13.40 0.64
CA GLY A 237 17.38 -12.39 0.98
C GLY A 237 17.75 -10.97 0.58
N LEU A 238 19.04 -10.59 0.60
CA LEU A 238 19.52 -9.32 0.06
C LEU A 238 19.40 -9.25 -1.46
N HIS A 239 19.66 -10.35 -2.17
CA HIS A 239 19.46 -10.43 -3.61
C HIS A 239 17.97 -10.39 -3.99
N ASP A 240 17.09 -11.01 -3.19
CA ASP A 240 15.65 -10.92 -3.38
C ASP A 240 15.15 -9.49 -3.12
N PHE A 241 15.65 -8.84 -2.06
CA PHE A 241 15.41 -7.41 -1.81
C PHE A 241 15.89 -6.52 -2.96
N ALA A 242 17.08 -6.80 -3.53
CA ALA A 242 17.61 -6.10 -4.68
C ALA A 242 16.69 -6.17 -5.89
N ASN A 243 16.21 -7.38 -6.18
CA ASN A 243 15.34 -7.64 -7.31
C ASN A 243 14.01 -6.94 -7.08
N ILE A 244 13.44 -6.98 -5.88
CA ILE A 244 12.21 -6.25 -5.52
C ILE A 244 12.39 -4.74 -5.65
N ILE A 245 13.53 -4.17 -5.23
CA ILE A 245 13.82 -2.74 -5.45
C ILE A 245 13.96 -2.44 -6.93
N THR A 246 14.64 -3.29 -7.68
CA THR A 246 14.87 -3.09 -9.11
C THR A 246 13.54 -3.18 -9.86
N GLU A 247 12.74 -4.21 -9.60
CA GLU A 247 11.39 -4.44 -10.11
C GLU A 247 10.42 -3.33 -9.69
N GLY A 248 10.42 -2.94 -8.41
CA GLY A 248 9.65 -1.82 -7.88
C GLY A 248 10.07 -0.48 -8.48
N SER A 249 11.35 -0.27 -8.77
CA SER A 249 11.86 0.93 -9.46
C SER A 249 11.53 0.94 -10.96
N THR A 250 11.38 -0.23 -11.59
CA THR A 250 10.83 -0.35 -12.95
C THR A 250 9.30 -0.25 -12.99
N ALA A 251 8.61 -0.66 -11.93
CA ALA A 251 7.16 -0.49 -11.76
C ALA A 251 6.80 0.99 -11.50
N LEU A 252 7.59 1.69 -10.68
CA LEU A 252 7.58 3.15 -10.53
C LEU A 252 8.22 3.88 -11.72
N GLY A 253 8.88 3.13 -12.60
CA GLY A 253 9.64 3.59 -13.75
C GLY A 253 8.96 3.27 -15.07
N GLY A 254 7.62 3.26 -15.10
CA GLY A 254 6.89 3.37 -16.36
C GLY A 254 7.51 4.48 -17.21
N ASN A 255 7.68 4.24 -18.51
CA ASN A 255 8.37 5.12 -19.46
C ASN A 255 8.23 6.58 -19.05
N VAL A 256 9.32 7.18 -18.58
CA VAL A 256 9.35 8.57 -18.11
C VAL A 256 8.86 9.46 -19.27
N GLY A 257 7.71 10.12 -19.10
CA GLY A 257 7.04 10.91 -20.14
C GLY A 257 6.08 10.16 -21.07
N GLY A 258 5.69 8.92 -20.75
CA GLY A 258 4.61 8.21 -21.46
C GLY A 258 3.20 8.61 -20.98
N PRO A 259 2.15 8.44 -21.82
CA PRO A 259 0.77 8.65 -21.37
C PRO A 259 0.42 7.71 -20.20
N VAL A 260 -0.55 8.10 -19.36
CA VAL A 260 -1.23 7.17 -18.42
C VAL A 260 -1.60 5.94 -19.24
N THR A 261 -1.12 4.77 -18.84
CA THR A 261 -1.42 3.54 -19.59
C THR A 261 -2.93 3.32 -19.61
N ASP A 262 -3.46 2.79 -20.71
CA ASP A 262 -4.90 2.45 -20.83
C ASP A 262 -5.38 1.60 -19.64
N GLU A 263 -4.47 0.83 -19.03
CA GLU A 263 -4.74 0.02 -17.85
C GLU A 263 -4.94 0.84 -16.57
N VAL A 264 -4.13 1.88 -16.30
CA VAL A 264 -4.30 2.73 -15.11
C VAL A 264 -5.53 3.63 -15.29
N GLN A 265 -5.79 4.10 -16.51
CA GLN A 265 -7.00 4.85 -16.80
C GLN A 265 -8.26 4.00 -16.59
N ALA A 266 -8.28 2.76 -17.10
CA ALA A 266 -9.40 1.85 -16.90
C ALA A 266 -9.64 1.54 -15.40
N LEU A 267 -8.58 1.49 -14.58
CA LEU A 267 -8.71 1.35 -13.13
C LEU A 267 -9.37 2.59 -12.51
N ALA A 268 -8.90 3.80 -12.88
CA ALA A 268 -9.47 5.05 -12.40
C ALA A 268 -10.94 5.20 -12.81
N ASP A 269 -11.28 4.82 -14.04
CA ASP A 269 -12.64 4.86 -14.58
C ASP A 269 -13.59 3.93 -13.83
N GLU A 270 -13.14 2.71 -13.48
CA GLU A 270 -13.94 1.76 -12.70
C GLU A 270 -14.26 2.33 -11.31
N VAL A 271 -13.26 2.92 -10.64
CA VAL A 271 -13.44 3.55 -9.32
C VAL A 271 -14.36 4.78 -9.42
N ALA A 272 -14.17 5.64 -10.43
CA ALA A 272 -14.98 6.83 -10.66
C ALA A 272 -16.44 6.48 -11.01
N CYS A 273 -16.65 5.45 -11.83
CA CYS A 273 -17.96 4.92 -12.15
C CYS A 273 -18.69 4.45 -10.89
N TRP A 274 -18.02 3.66 -10.05
CA TRP A 274 -18.58 3.20 -8.78
C TRP A 274 -18.94 4.34 -7.82
N MET A 275 -18.12 5.38 -7.75
CA MET A 275 -18.40 6.58 -6.95
C MET A 275 -19.60 7.41 -7.47
N GLY A 276 -20.09 7.12 -8.68
CA GLY A 276 -21.17 7.88 -9.30
C GLY A 276 -20.74 9.22 -9.89
N VAL A 277 -19.43 9.44 -10.07
CA VAL A 277 -18.88 10.61 -10.78
C VAL A 277 -18.72 10.37 -12.28
N GLY A 278 -18.99 9.15 -12.76
CA GLY A 278 -18.85 8.70 -14.15
C GLY A 278 -19.81 9.29 -15.19
N GLY A 279 -20.63 10.28 -14.85
CA GLY A 279 -21.47 11.02 -15.83
C GLY A 279 -20.68 11.88 -16.83
N VAL A 280 -19.35 11.88 -16.76
CA VAL A 280 -18.44 12.66 -17.62
C VAL A 280 -17.39 11.75 -18.30
N ILE A 281 -17.79 10.61 -18.88
CA ILE A 281 -16.93 9.88 -19.83
C ILE A 281 -17.75 9.41 -21.05
N PRO A 282 -17.44 9.87 -22.27
CA PRO A 282 -18.00 9.32 -23.50
C PRO A 282 -17.29 7.99 -23.84
N ASN A 283 -18.05 6.89 -23.89
CA ASN A 283 -17.67 5.50 -24.21
C ASN A 283 -17.14 4.64 -23.05
N PRO A 284 -17.98 3.76 -22.46
CA PRO A 284 -17.50 2.71 -21.57
C PRO A 284 -16.77 1.59 -22.35
N PRO A 285 -15.69 0.99 -21.80
CA PRO A 285 -15.06 -0.19 -22.38
C PRO A 285 -15.94 -1.44 -22.25
N LYS A 286 -15.86 -2.32 -23.26
CA LYS A 286 -16.76 -3.47 -23.53
C LYS A 286 -16.66 -4.67 -22.58
N TYR A 287 -16.05 -4.56 -21.40
CA TYR A 287 -15.85 -5.71 -20.52
C TYR A 287 -16.46 -5.49 -19.15
N ILE A 288 -17.75 -5.81 -19.01
CA ILE A 288 -18.41 -5.95 -17.71
C ILE A 288 -19.04 -7.34 -17.63
N ALA A 289 -18.38 -8.25 -16.91
CA ALA A 289 -19.04 -9.41 -16.31
C ALA A 289 -19.48 -8.99 -14.91
N ASN A 290 -20.73 -8.53 -14.78
CA ASN A 290 -21.35 -8.29 -13.48
C ASN A 290 -21.73 -9.65 -12.87
N THR A 291 -20.91 -10.19 -11.97
CA THR A 291 -21.36 -11.24 -11.06
C THR A 291 -21.89 -10.56 -9.80
N ARG A 292 -23.20 -10.29 -9.74
CA ARG A 292 -23.89 -10.14 -8.46
C ARG A 292 -23.93 -11.53 -7.85
N LEU A 293 -23.16 -11.77 -6.80
CA LEU A 293 -23.37 -12.94 -5.96
C LEU A 293 -24.64 -12.67 -5.16
N ALA A 294 -25.65 -13.49 -5.41
CA ALA A 294 -26.94 -13.49 -4.71
C ALA A 294 -26.80 -14.08 -3.30
#